data_AF-A0A963SF16-F1
#
_entry.id   AF-A0A963SF16-F1
#
_cell.length_a   1.000
_cell.length_b   1.000
_cell.length_c   1.000
_cell.angle_alpha   90.00
_cell.angle_beta   90.00
_cell.angle_gamma   90.00
#
_symmetry.space_group_name_H-M   'P 1'
#
loop_
_entity.id
_entity.type
_entity.pdbx_description
1 polymer ?
#
loop_
_entity_poly.entity_id
_entity_poly.type
_entity_poly.pdbx_seq_one_letter_code
_entity_poly.pdbx_strand_id
1 'polypeptide(L)'
;MSFELPDLPYAYDALGDYMSAETLEFHHDKHHQAYVTNGNKLLEGSGLDGKSLEEIVKESYGKNAGLFNNAGQHYNHIHFWNWMKKDGGGGASKIPGSLLKAIESDLGGYDKMRDDFMNAGATQFGSGWCWLAVKGGKLEVMKTPNGENPLVHDASPVLGCDVWQHSYYTDYR
;
A
#
# COMPACT_ATOMS: atom_id res chain seq x y z
N MET A 1 -19.23 -7.13 6.27
CA MET A 1 -18.39 -8.33 6.00
C MET A 1 -17.18 -8.24 6.93
N SER A 2 -16.69 -9.38 7.42
CA SER A 2 -15.42 -9.43 8.15
C SER A 2 -14.25 -9.28 7.17
N PHE A 3 -13.13 -8.76 7.64
CA PHE A 3 -11.86 -8.77 6.91
C PHE A 3 -11.39 -10.21 6.71
N GLU A 4 -10.85 -10.51 5.53
CA GLU A 4 -10.28 -11.80 5.18
C GLU A 4 -8.88 -11.57 4.60
N LEU A 5 -7.94 -12.45 4.94
CA LEU A 5 -6.61 -12.41 4.34
C LEU A 5 -6.73 -12.95 2.91
N PRO A 6 -6.51 -12.14 1.86
CA PRO A 6 -6.49 -12.66 0.49
C PRO A 6 -5.29 -13.58 0.30
N ASP A 7 -5.39 -14.56 -0.59
CA ASP A 7 -4.21 -15.30 -1.04
C ASP A 7 -3.26 -14.37 -1.81
N LEU A 8 -1.95 -14.63 -1.73
CA LEU A 8 -0.98 -13.95 -2.59
C LEU A 8 -1.27 -14.26 -4.07
N PRO A 9 -1.14 -13.28 -4.99
CA PRO A 9 -1.38 -13.50 -6.42
C PRO A 9 -0.23 -14.25 -7.11
N TYR A 10 0.77 -14.69 -6.36
CA TYR A 10 1.97 -15.39 -6.81
C TYR A 10 2.57 -16.25 -5.68
N ALA A 11 3.45 -17.18 -6.03
CA ALA A 11 4.18 -18.01 -5.06
C ALA A 11 5.20 -17.17 -4.25
N TYR A 12 5.55 -17.63 -3.04
CA TYR A 12 6.49 -16.93 -2.15
C TYR A 12 7.87 -16.68 -2.77
N ASP A 13 8.31 -17.48 -3.74
CA ASP A 13 9.60 -17.31 -4.43
C ASP A 13 9.50 -16.48 -5.72
N ALA A 14 8.31 -15.99 -6.07
CA ALA A 14 8.05 -15.35 -7.37
C ALA A 14 8.77 -14.02 -7.57
N LEU A 15 9.11 -13.31 -6.48
CA LEU A 15 9.76 -12.00 -6.51
C LEU A 15 11.30 -12.09 -6.49
N GLY A 16 11.87 -13.29 -6.29
CA GLY A 16 13.30 -13.55 -6.38
C GLY A 16 14.16 -12.63 -5.50
N ASP A 17 15.22 -12.08 -6.08
CA ASP A 17 16.19 -11.23 -5.37
C ASP A 17 15.65 -9.84 -4.95
N TYR A 18 14.40 -9.52 -5.32
CA TYR A 18 13.76 -8.25 -4.97
C TYR A 18 12.96 -8.30 -3.66
N MET A 19 12.51 -9.48 -3.27
CA MET A 19 11.82 -9.74 -2.00
C MET A 19 11.82 -11.24 -1.77
N SER A 20 12.48 -11.69 -0.70
CA SER A 20 12.65 -13.13 -0.45
C SER A 20 11.34 -13.81 -0.04
N ALA A 21 11.31 -15.13 -0.19
CA ALA A 21 10.22 -15.97 0.32
C ALA A 21 10.04 -15.79 1.84
N GLU A 22 11.13 -15.66 2.60
CA GLU A 22 11.08 -15.40 4.04
C GLU A 22 10.38 -14.05 4.32
N THR A 23 10.73 -12.99 3.60
CA THR A 23 10.02 -11.70 3.71
C THR A 23 8.54 -11.86 3.42
N LEU A 24 8.15 -12.53 2.34
CA LEU A 24 6.73 -12.72 2.00
C LEU A 24 5.98 -13.56 3.05
N GLU A 25 6.57 -14.64 3.57
CA GLU A 25 5.96 -15.46 4.63
C GLU A 25 5.70 -14.67 5.91
N PHE A 26 6.66 -13.86 6.35
CA PHE A 26 6.46 -13.01 7.53
C PHE A 26 5.49 -11.86 7.24
N HIS A 27 5.66 -11.17 6.12
CA HIS A 27 4.90 -9.96 5.80
C HIS A 27 3.44 -10.26 5.47
N HIS A 28 3.16 -11.33 4.71
CA HIS A 28 1.81 -11.77 4.40
C HIS A 28 1.19 -12.57 5.56
N ASP A 29 1.78 -13.70 5.93
CA ASP A 29 1.10 -14.67 6.81
C ASP A 29 1.14 -14.27 8.28
N LYS A 30 2.02 -13.34 8.67
CA LYS A 30 2.09 -12.82 10.05
C LYS A 30 1.58 -11.39 10.12
N HIS A 31 2.22 -10.44 9.44
CA HIS A 31 1.84 -9.03 9.57
C HIS A 31 0.45 -8.75 9.00
N HIS A 32 0.18 -9.10 7.74
CA HIS A 32 -1.13 -8.89 7.13
C HIS A 32 -2.24 -9.68 7.86
N GLN A 33 -1.97 -10.95 8.20
CA GLN A 33 -2.90 -11.76 9.00
C GLN A 33 -3.22 -11.15 10.37
N ALA A 34 -2.23 -10.53 11.04
CA ALA A 34 -2.45 -9.85 12.31
C ALA A 34 -3.35 -8.62 12.15
N TYR A 35 -3.17 -7.82 11.09
CA TYR A 35 -4.07 -6.70 10.78
C TYR A 35 -5.50 -7.15 10.53
N VAL A 36 -5.70 -8.24 9.79
CA VAL A 36 -7.02 -8.86 9.58
C VAL A 36 -7.64 -9.29 10.92
N THR A 37 -6.88 -10.04 11.72
CA THR A 37 -7.35 -10.59 13.00
C THR A 37 -7.73 -9.50 13.99
N ASN A 38 -6.85 -8.52 14.19
CA ASN A 38 -7.07 -7.43 15.13
C ASN A 38 -8.09 -6.43 14.60
N GLY A 39 -8.10 -6.18 13.29
CA GLY A 39 -9.10 -5.34 12.63
C GLY A 39 -10.52 -5.87 12.84
N ASN A 40 -10.74 -7.18 12.65
CA ASN A 40 -12.05 -7.80 12.92
C ASN A 40 -12.46 -7.66 14.40
N LYS A 41 -11.56 -7.93 15.34
CA LYS A 41 -11.83 -7.76 16.79
C LYS A 41 -12.21 -6.32 17.16
N LEU A 42 -11.58 -5.34 16.50
CA LEU A 42 -11.82 -3.92 16.76
C LEU A 42 -13.04 -3.38 15.99
N LEU A 43 -13.47 -4.08 14.94
CA LEU A 43 -14.68 -3.75 14.18
C LEU A 43 -15.94 -4.12 14.98
N GLU A 44 -15.90 -5.23 15.72
CA GLU A 44 -17.00 -5.63 16.61
C GLU A 44 -17.39 -4.52 17.59
N GLY A 45 -18.64 -4.08 17.53
CA GLY A 45 -19.15 -3.02 18.43
C GLY A 45 -18.66 -1.61 18.09
N SER A 46 -17.95 -1.43 16.98
CA SER A 46 -17.54 -0.11 16.48
C SER A 46 -18.70 0.68 15.87
N GLY A 47 -19.81 0.01 15.51
CA GLY A 47 -20.92 0.59 14.76
C GLY A 47 -20.66 0.76 13.26
N LEU A 48 -19.53 0.23 12.76
CA LEU A 48 -19.17 0.21 11.34
C LEU A 48 -19.40 -1.16 10.69
N ASP A 49 -20.05 -2.08 11.39
CA ASP A 49 -20.40 -3.40 10.90
C ASP A 49 -21.22 -3.31 9.59
N GLY A 50 -20.80 -4.10 8.59
CA GLY A 50 -21.48 -4.16 7.28
C GLY A 50 -21.00 -3.14 6.26
N LYS A 51 -20.17 -2.15 6.64
CA LYS A 51 -19.54 -1.22 5.69
C LYS A 51 -18.42 -1.88 4.89
N SER A 52 -18.05 -1.25 3.77
CA SER A 52 -16.85 -1.61 3.01
C SER A 52 -15.58 -1.28 3.78
N LEU A 53 -14.45 -1.90 3.40
CA LEU A 53 -13.15 -1.63 4.01
C LEU A 53 -12.78 -0.16 3.86
N GLU A 54 -13.00 0.43 2.69
CA GLU A 54 -12.72 1.84 2.40
C GLU A 54 -13.54 2.79 3.28
N GLU A 55 -14.83 2.49 3.48
CA GLU A 55 -15.69 3.25 4.40
C GLU A 55 -15.19 3.12 5.84
N ILE A 56 -14.80 1.91 6.28
CA ILE A 56 -14.26 1.69 7.62
C ILE A 56 -12.96 2.50 7.83
N VAL A 57 -12.04 2.48 6.86
CA VAL A 57 -10.80 3.27 6.90
C VAL A 57 -11.12 4.76 7.02
N LYS A 58 -12.00 5.29 6.17
CA LYS A 58 -12.35 6.73 6.18
C LYS A 58 -13.07 7.14 7.47
N GLU A 59 -13.99 6.33 7.96
CA GLU A 59 -14.81 6.70 9.11
C GLU A 59 -14.11 6.54 10.45
N SER A 60 -13.16 5.61 10.56
CA SER A 60 -12.34 5.41 11.76
C SER A 60 -11.19 6.43 11.88
N TYR A 61 -10.80 7.08 10.78
CA TYR A 61 -9.73 8.09 10.78
C TYR A 61 -10.01 9.23 11.77
N GLY A 62 -9.04 9.50 12.64
CA GLY A 62 -9.12 10.51 13.70
C GLY A 62 -10.10 10.20 14.84
N LYS A 63 -10.84 9.08 14.79
CA LYS A 63 -11.88 8.72 15.77
C LYS A 63 -11.59 7.44 16.53
N ASN A 64 -10.99 6.46 15.86
CA ASN A 64 -10.61 5.18 16.46
C ASN A 64 -9.27 4.71 15.87
N ALA A 65 -8.18 5.13 16.51
CA ALA A 65 -6.83 4.86 16.02
C ALA A 65 -6.50 3.36 15.91
N GLY A 66 -7.04 2.53 16.82
CA GLY A 66 -6.82 1.09 16.80
C GLY A 66 -7.44 0.46 15.56
N LEU A 67 -8.73 0.70 15.33
CA LEU A 67 -9.43 0.19 14.15
C LEU A 67 -8.84 0.78 12.87
N PHE A 68 -8.58 2.08 12.86
CA PHE A 68 -7.99 2.77 11.71
C PHE A 68 -6.66 2.16 11.27
N ASN A 69 -5.73 1.94 12.20
CA ASN A 69 -4.42 1.38 11.85
C ASN A 69 -4.52 -0.05 11.30
N ASN A 70 -5.41 -0.89 11.85
CA ASN A 70 -5.56 -2.27 11.37
C ASN A 70 -6.32 -2.35 10.04
N ALA A 71 -7.42 -1.62 9.90
CA ALA A 71 -8.17 -1.55 8.64
C ALA A 71 -7.35 -0.88 7.53
N GLY A 72 -6.65 0.21 7.86
CA GLY A 72 -5.75 0.91 6.94
C GLY A 72 -4.62 0.02 6.46
N GLN A 73 -3.93 -0.68 7.37
CA GLN A 73 -2.90 -1.64 6.96
C GLN A 73 -3.48 -2.81 6.15
N HIS A 74 -4.65 -3.33 6.48
CA HIS A 74 -5.30 -4.36 5.66
C HIS A 74 -5.54 -3.86 4.23
N TYR A 75 -6.12 -2.66 4.08
CA TYR A 75 -6.32 -2.01 2.78
C TYR A 75 -5.00 -1.84 2.01
N ASN A 76 -3.96 -1.33 2.68
CA ASN A 76 -2.66 -1.09 2.05
C ASN A 76 -2.05 -2.38 1.50
N HIS A 77 -2.09 -3.47 2.28
CA HIS A 77 -1.48 -4.74 1.89
C HIS A 77 -2.28 -5.48 0.81
N ILE A 78 -3.61 -5.44 0.82
CA ILE A 78 -4.43 -5.99 -0.28
C ILE A 78 -3.94 -5.43 -1.62
N HIS A 79 -3.66 -4.12 -1.68
CA HIS A 79 -3.15 -3.50 -2.89
C HIS A 79 -1.66 -3.80 -3.14
N PHE A 80 -0.83 -3.77 -2.10
CA PHE A 80 0.61 -3.99 -2.20
C PHE A 80 0.96 -5.29 -2.92
N TRP A 81 0.30 -6.39 -2.56
CA TRP A 81 0.52 -7.69 -3.20
C TRP A 81 0.15 -7.68 -4.69
N ASN A 82 -0.88 -6.93 -5.06
CA ASN A 82 -1.35 -6.85 -6.46
C ASN A 82 -0.50 -5.91 -7.33
N TRP A 83 0.35 -5.06 -6.73
CA TRP A 83 1.24 -4.17 -7.46
C TRP A 83 2.59 -4.80 -7.82
N MET A 84 2.91 -5.94 -7.22
CA MET A 84 4.11 -6.71 -7.52
C MET A 84 3.76 -7.93 -8.36
N LYS A 85 4.73 -8.42 -9.12
CA LYS A 85 4.63 -9.68 -9.87
C LYS A 85 6.01 -10.16 -10.28
N LYS A 86 6.10 -11.45 -10.61
CA LYS A 86 7.26 -12.01 -11.31
C LYS A 86 7.54 -11.23 -12.60
N ASP A 87 8.81 -10.93 -12.85
CA ASP A 87 9.29 -10.20 -14.02
C ASP A 87 8.61 -8.81 -14.20
N GLY A 88 8.33 -8.14 -13.07
CA GLY A 88 7.81 -6.77 -13.02
C GLY A 88 8.82 -5.70 -13.41
N GLY A 89 8.42 -4.43 -13.32
CA GLY A 89 9.25 -3.28 -13.68
C GLY A 89 9.36 -3.07 -15.20
N GLY A 90 10.53 -2.62 -15.68
CA GLY A 90 10.81 -2.43 -17.12
C GLY A 90 10.64 -1.01 -17.66
N GLY A 91 10.48 -0.01 -16.78
CA GLY A 91 10.54 1.40 -17.15
C GLY A 91 9.30 1.93 -17.88
N ALA A 92 9.41 3.16 -18.41
CA ALA A 92 8.33 3.84 -19.15
C ALA A 92 7.70 2.98 -20.27
N SER A 93 8.51 2.16 -20.94
CA SER A 93 8.05 1.31 -22.06
C SER A 93 7.04 0.24 -21.67
N LYS A 94 6.92 -0.10 -20.38
CA LYS A 94 6.00 -1.09 -19.83
C LYS A 94 4.77 -0.47 -19.16
N ILE A 95 4.67 0.85 -19.11
CA ILE A 95 3.54 1.56 -18.51
C ILE A 95 2.40 1.66 -19.54
N PRO A 96 1.13 1.40 -19.15
CA PRO A 96 -0.02 1.64 -20.02
C PRO A 96 -0.04 3.07 -20.59
N GLY A 97 -0.31 3.23 -21.88
CA GLY A 97 -0.13 4.52 -22.56
C GLY A 97 -0.96 5.68 -22.00
N SER A 98 -2.15 5.43 -21.45
CA SER A 98 -2.94 6.47 -20.77
C SER A 98 -2.30 6.93 -19.46
N LEU A 99 -1.75 5.99 -18.69
CA LEU A 99 -1.03 6.29 -17.45
C LEU A 99 0.29 7.02 -17.73
N LEU A 100 1.04 6.61 -18.76
CA LEU A 100 2.29 7.28 -19.13
C LEU A 100 2.04 8.75 -19.52
N LYS A 101 1.00 9.03 -20.31
CA LYS A 101 0.61 10.40 -20.65
C LYS A 101 0.24 11.24 -19.42
N ALA A 102 -0.45 10.65 -18.45
CA ALA A 102 -0.75 11.33 -17.20
C ALA A 102 0.52 11.62 -16.38
N ILE A 103 1.46 10.68 -16.33
CA ILE A 103 2.77 10.87 -15.68
C ILE A 103 3.56 12.00 -16.35
N GLU A 104 3.57 12.05 -17.68
CA GLU A 104 4.21 13.13 -18.45
C GLU A 104 3.57 14.50 -18.16
N SER A 105 2.24 14.57 -18.19
CA SER A 105 1.47 15.79 -17.95
C SER A 105 1.62 16.31 -16.51
N ASP A 106 1.47 15.44 -15.52
CA ASP A 106 1.25 15.85 -14.14
C ASP A 106 2.54 15.82 -13.32
N LEU A 107 3.48 14.94 -13.64
CA LEU A 107 4.67 14.67 -12.83
C LEU A 107 5.98 14.98 -13.56
N GLY A 108 5.92 15.38 -14.83
CA GLY A 108 7.10 15.75 -15.62
C GLY A 108 7.86 14.55 -16.20
N GLY A 109 7.20 13.40 -16.37
CA GLY A 109 7.76 12.22 -17.03
C GLY A 109 8.16 11.09 -16.08
N TYR A 110 8.44 9.92 -16.66
CA TYR A 110 8.68 8.68 -15.91
C TYR A 110 9.86 8.79 -14.92
N ASP A 111 11.01 9.28 -15.39
CA ASP A 111 12.21 9.34 -14.55
C ASP A 111 12.01 10.29 -13.36
N LYS A 112 11.39 11.46 -13.61
CA LYS A 112 11.05 12.39 -12.54
C LYS A 112 10.06 11.79 -11.54
N MET A 113 9.00 11.15 -12.02
CA MET A 113 8.04 10.46 -11.15
C MET A 113 8.71 9.38 -10.32
N ARG A 114 9.59 8.57 -10.93
CA ARG A 114 10.33 7.50 -10.25
C ARG A 114 11.22 8.06 -9.15
N ASP A 115 11.98 9.12 -9.44
CA ASP A 115 12.88 9.75 -8.47
C ASP A 115 12.09 10.39 -7.33
N ASP A 116 10.99 11.08 -7.62
CA ASP A 116 10.10 11.64 -6.59
C ASP A 116 9.48 10.54 -5.72
N PHE A 117 9.05 9.41 -6.32
CA PHE A 117 8.45 8.28 -5.60
C PHE A 117 9.46 7.57 -4.68
N MET A 118 10.68 7.34 -5.16
CA MET A 118 11.77 6.78 -4.35
C MET A 118 12.16 7.75 -3.21
N ASN A 119 12.27 9.04 -3.51
CA ASN A 119 12.57 10.05 -2.50
C ASN A 119 11.46 10.15 -1.44
N ALA A 120 10.19 10.03 -1.83
CA ALA A 120 9.07 10.00 -0.90
C ALA A 120 9.19 8.81 0.08
N GLY A 121 9.52 7.62 -0.41
CA GLY A 121 9.76 6.45 0.42
C GLY A 121 10.98 6.61 1.34
N ALA A 122 12.13 6.99 0.77
CA ALA A 122 13.39 7.14 1.51
C ALA A 122 13.32 8.22 2.61
N THR A 123 12.50 9.25 2.41
CA THR A 123 12.33 10.35 3.37
C THR A 123 11.08 10.21 4.25
N GLN A 124 10.33 9.10 4.14
CA GLN A 124 9.31 8.77 5.12
C GLN A 124 10.02 8.34 6.40
N PHE A 125 10.04 9.22 7.40
CA PHE A 125 10.70 8.93 8.66
C PHE A 125 9.86 7.97 9.50
N GLY A 126 10.50 6.90 9.98
CA GLY A 126 9.81 5.80 10.66
C GLY A 126 8.99 4.96 9.70
N SER A 127 7.97 4.29 10.23
CA SER A 127 7.08 3.42 9.48
C SER A 127 6.12 4.20 8.58
N GLY A 128 5.87 3.69 7.38
CA GLY A 128 4.88 4.29 6.48
C GLY A 128 4.93 3.73 5.06
N TRP A 129 4.40 4.52 4.14
CA TRP A 129 4.23 4.15 2.74
C TRP A 129 4.54 5.35 1.83
N CYS A 130 5.01 5.08 0.61
CA CYS A 130 4.96 6.06 -0.47
C CYS A 130 3.98 5.62 -1.56
N TRP A 131 3.41 6.60 -2.25
CA TRP A 131 2.28 6.41 -3.15
C TRP A 131 2.41 7.24 -4.42
N LEU A 132 1.93 6.67 -5.52
CA LEU A 132 1.41 7.40 -6.66
C LEU A 132 -0.10 7.35 -6.54
N ALA A 133 -0.76 8.49 -6.48
CA ALA A 133 -2.21 8.57 -6.27
C ALA A 133 -2.86 9.58 -7.21
N VAL A 134 -4.15 9.42 -7.45
CA VAL A 134 -4.98 10.44 -8.11
C VAL A 134 -5.64 11.30 -7.05
N LYS A 135 -5.41 12.62 -7.11
CA LYS A 135 -6.04 13.63 -6.25
C LYS A 135 -6.52 14.80 -7.09
N GLY A 136 -7.79 15.18 -6.93
CA GLY A 136 -8.39 16.25 -7.76
C GLY A 136 -8.30 16.01 -9.27
N GLY A 137 -8.29 14.74 -9.70
CA GLY A 137 -8.20 14.35 -11.11
C GLY A 137 -6.79 14.34 -11.72
N LYS A 138 -5.74 14.55 -10.92
CA LYS A 138 -4.34 14.51 -11.37
C LYS A 138 -3.51 13.51 -10.58
N LEU A 139 -2.40 13.05 -11.16
CA LEU A 139 -1.42 12.26 -10.45
C LEU A 139 -0.60 13.11 -9.47
N GLU A 140 -0.35 12.55 -8.30
CA GLU A 140 0.50 13.12 -7.25
C GLU A 140 1.36 12.01 -6.63
N VAL A 141 2.61 12.34 -6.32
CA VAL A 141 3.46 11.50 -5.45
C VAL A 141 3.28 11.98 -4.02
N MET A 142 2.93 11.07 -3.11
CA MET A 142 2.74 11.37 -1.68
C MET A 142 3.35 10.28 -0.80
N LYS A 143 3.48 10.57 0.49
CA LYS A 143 3.88 9.59 1.51
C LYS A 143 2.99 9.73 2.74
N THR A 144 2.78 8.64 3.44
CA THR A 144 1.90 8.59 4.62
C THR A 144 2.58 7.84 5.76
N PRO A 145 2.36 8.26 7.02
CA PRO A 145 2.86 7.54 8.17
C PRO A 145 1.99 6.33 8.49
N ASN A 146 2.61 5.29 9.04
CA ASN A 146 1.95 4.15 9.66
C ASN A 146 0.91 3.47 8.74
N GLY A 147 -0.35 3.34 9.20
CA GLY A 147 -1.48 2.76 8.46
C GLY A 147 -2.29 3.77 7.64
N GLU A 148 -1.87 5.04 7.58
CA GLU A 148 -2.52 6.02 6.70
C GLU A 148 -2.30 5.69 5.23
N ASN A 149 -3.26 6.07 4.40
CA ASN A 149 -3.23 5.86 2.95
C ASN A 149 -4.00 6.96 2.21
N PRO A 150 -3.96 7.01 0.87
CA PRO A 150 -4.56 8.10 0.10
C PRO A 150 -6.07 8.33 0.35
N LEU A 151 -6.83 7.31 0.79
CA LEU A 151 -8.27 7.42 0.98
C LEU A 151 -8.67 8.52 1.97
N VAL A 152 -7.90 8.71 3.03
CA VAL A 152 -8.19 9.72 4.07
C VAL A 152 -7.72 11.13 3.70
N HIS A 153 -7.11 11.26 2.51
CA HIS A 153 -6.59 12.51 1.96
C HIS A 153 -7.31 12.90 0.66
N ASP A 154 -8.53 12.42 0.47
CA ASP A 154 -9.37 12.60 -0.74
C ASP A 154 -8.65 12.21 -2.03
N ALA A 155 -7.84 11.16 -1.96
CA ALA A 155 -7.07 10.63 -3.07
C ALA A 155 -7.33 9.12 -3.25
N SER A 156 -6.96 8.60 -4.41
CA SER A 156 -7.10 7.18 -4.75
C SER A 156 -5.74 6.60 -5.16
N PRO A 157 -5.28 5.49 -4.56
CA PRO A 157 -3.98 4.93 -4.87
C PRO A 157 -3.94 4.33 -6.28
N VAL A 158 -2.82 4.54 -6.98
CA VAL A 158 -2.49 3.89 -8.26
C VAL A 158 -1.37 2.86 -8.06
N LEU A 159 -0.38 3.21 -7.24
CA LEU A 159 0.74 2.37 -6.81
C LEU A 159 1.15 2.79 -5.41
N GLY A 160 1.63 1.84 -4.60
CA GLY A 160 2.22 2.10 -3.29
C GLY A 160 3.37 1.16 -3.00
N CYS A 161 4.28 1.60 -2.13
CA CYS A 161 5.40 0.82 -1.64
C CYS A 161 5.43 0.87 -0.11
N ASP A 162 5.49 -0.30 0.53
CA ASP A 162 5.65 -0.42 1.98
C ASP A 162 7.09 -0.08 2.36
N VAL A 163 7.26 0.94 3.20
CA VAL A 163 8.57 1.32 3.76
C VAL A 163 8.62 1.14 5.27
N TRP A 164 7.69 0.34 5.83
CA TRP A 164 7.90 -0.26 7.14
C TRP A 164 9.09 -1.22 7.09
N GLN A 165 9.93 -1.20 8.13
CA GLN A 165 11.14 -2.01 8.16
C GLN A 165 10.88 -3.52 7.96
N HIS A 166 9.74 -4.05 8.41
CA HIS A 166 9.40 -5.46 8.19
C HIS A 166 9.31 -5.84 6.70
N SER A 167 9.07 -4.88 5.80
CA SER A 167 8.92 -5.13 4.36
C SER A 167 10.26 -5.36 3.65
N TYR A 168 11.39 -4.99 4.25
CA TYR A 168 12.68 -5.00 3.56
C TYR A 168 13.88 -5.39 4.43
N TYR A 169 13.77 -5.36 5.77
CA TYR A 169 14.92 -5.51 6.65
C TYR A 169 15.57 -6.91 6.61
N THR A 170 14.79 -7.94 6.28
CA THR A 170 15.34 -9.29 6.04
C THR A 170 16.32 -9.28 4.86
N ASP A 171 16.00 -8.52 3.81
CA ASP A 171 16.68 -8.57 2.51
C ASP A 171 17.74 -7.45 2.32
N TYR A 172 17.57 -6.27 2.93
CA TYR A 172 18.27 -5.02 2.51
C TYR A 172 19.03 -4.23 3.60
N ARG A 173 19.30 -4.83 4.75
CA ARG A 173 19.92 -4.22 5.95
C ARG A 173 20.89 -3.05 5.74
#